data_AF-A0A661PGY3-F1
#
_entry.id   AF-A0A661PGY3-F1
#
_cell.length_a   1.000
_cell.length_b   1.000
_cell.length_c   1.000
_cell.angle_alpha   90.00
_cell.angle_beta   90.00
_cell.angle_gamma   90.00
#
_symmetry.space_group_name_H-M   'P 1'
#
loop_
_entity.id
_entity.type
_entity.pdbx_description
1 polymer ?
#
loop_
_entity_poly.entity_id
_entity_poly.type
_entity_poly.pdbx_seq_one_letter_code
_entity_poly.pdbx_strand_id
1 'polypeptide(L)'
;HTRWATHGRPTEPNAHPHVYEGVVVVHNGIVENYIALREELAAAGHRFSSETDTEIISHLIARELARELDFCQAVRAALNQVRGAFALGIMYEQEPEMLIAARKGSPLVVAHGSQQGEYYIASDIPALLAYSREVIFLDDDEMAVCSPAGMTIMTVADGREQQKEVHQIAWDPIMAEKGGYKHFMLKEIFEQPQAVSNTLLGRISEDRRKTDLQETGFTPADWRAVKKIMILACGTSWHAGLVGKFWLERLARIPTEIDIASEFRYRDPLVEEGTLLIGISQSGETADTLAALREGKDKGAKILSICNVMGSSISRQSDGVMYTYAGPEIGVASTKAFTTQLACLMLLALDMAAARKTMDDEEIAENVEALLKLPALLEKSLILAPRLEQIARTYHHASDYLFLARGLNYPIALEGALKLKEISYIHAEGYPAGEMKHGPIALIDENMPVVILAPHDHHYEKVVSNLQEVVARDGRVIAFTASTDKRLADLSHEVVKIEEPGEILNPLVYVIPLQLLAYYTAVFKGTDVDQPRNLAKSVTVE
;
A
#
# COMPACT_ATOMS: atom_id res chain seq x y z
N HIS A 1 -10.30 13.83 -15.25
CA HIS A 1 -9.13 12.96 -15.05
C HIS A 1 -8.10 13.71 -14.21
N THR A 2 -7.40 13.03 -13.30
CA THR A 2 -6.30 13.61 -12.51
C THR A 2 -5.00 12.94 -12.93
N ARG A 3 -4.03 13.72 -13.40
CA ARG A 3 -2.84 13.20 -14.08
C ARG A 3 -1.59 13.20 -13.20
N TRP A 4 -0.97 12.03 -13.08
CA TRP A 4 0.43 11.88 -12.69
C TRP A 4 1.30 11.88 -13.95
N ALA A 5 2.20 12.85 -14.09
CA ALA A 5 2.98 13.01 -15.31
C ALA A 5 4.12 11.98 -15.40
N THR A 6 4.05 11.06 -16.36
CA THR A 6 5.13 10.14 -16.75
C THR A 6 5.86 10.66 -18.00
N HIS A 7 5.12 10.90 -19.09
CA HIS A 7 5.63 11.45 -20.35
C HIS A 7 5.18 12.90 -20.54
N GLY A 8 6.12 13.84 -20.71
CA GLY A 8 5.80 15.25 -20.90
C GLY A 8 5.46 15.99 -19.60
N ARG A 9 5.88 17.25 -19.52
CA ARG A 9 5.75 18.07 -18.30
C ARG A 9 4.28 18.31 -17.91
N PRO A 10 3.98 18.57 -16.62
CA PRO A 10 2.65 18.99 -16.18
C PRO A 10 2.28 20.35 -16.79
N THR A 11 1.60 20.32 -17.92
CA THR A 11 1.16 21.50 -18.68
C THR A 11 -0.27 21.27 -19.17
N GLU A 12 -1.02 22.34 -19.43
CA GLU A 12 -2.40 22.25 -19.93
C GLU A 12 -2.52 21.42 -21.22
N PRO A 13 -1.63 21.55 -22.24
CA PRO A 13 -1.68 20.68 -23.43
C PRO A 13 -1.44 19.19 -23.16
N ASN A 14 -0.73 18.86 -22.08
CA ASN A 14 -0.48 17.47 -21.66
C ASN A 14 -1.54 16.96 -20.67
N ALA A 15 -2.52 17.77 -20.29
CA ALA A 15 -3.60 17.36 -19.41
C ALA A 15 -4.65 16.56 -20.19
N HIS A 16 -5.22 15.53 -19.57
CA HIS A 16 -6.32 14.77 -20.13
C HIS A 16 -7.66 15.50 -19.86
N PRO A 17 -8.69 15.35 -20.73
CA PRO A 17 -8.77 14.43 -21.86
C PRO A 17 -8.03 14.90 -23.12
N HIS A 18 -7.49 13.96 -23.89
CA HIS A 18 -7.02 14.23 -25.25
C HIS A 18 -8.15 14.06 -26.25
N VAL A 19 -8.15 14.90 -27.28
CA VAL A 19 -9.21 14.95 -28.29
C VAL A 19 -8.60 14.96 -29.69
N TYR A 20 -9.11 14.12 -30.59
CA TYR A 20 -8.78 14.15 -32.01
C TYR A 20 -9.98 13.70 -32.86
N GLU A 21 -10.40 14.54 -33.82
CA GLU A 21 -11.54 14.28 -34.72
C GLU A 21 -12.81 13.76 -33.99
N GLY A 22 -13.15 14.36 -32.85
CA GLY A 22 -14.32 14.01 -32.05
C GLY A 22 -14.12 12.83 -31.08
N VAL A 23 -13.00 12.09 -31.17
CA VAL A 23 -12.64 11.04 -30.21
C VAL A 23 -12.00 11.65 -28.98
N VAL A 24 -12.55 11.37 -27.80
CA VAL A 24 -12.10 11.88 -26.49
C VAL A 24 -11.59 10.73 -25.65
N VAL A 25 -10.37 10.85 -25.11
CA VAL A 25 -9.72 9.79 -24.31
C VAL A 25 -9.18 10.32 -23.00
N VAL A 26 -9.47 9.60 -21.90
CA VAL A 26 -8.75 9.68 -20.64
C VAL A 26 -8.03 8.36 -20.39
N HIS A 27 -6.82 8.43 -19.81
CA HIS A 27 -5.93 7.27 -19.69
C HIS A 27 -5.16 7.28 -18.37
N ASN A 28 -5.15 6.14 -17.69
CA ASN A 28 -4.18 5.79 -16.65
C ASN A 28 -3.33 4.63 -17.15
N GLY A 29 -2.01 4.80 -17.19
CA GLY A 29 -1.10 3.79 -17.71
C GLY A 29 0.00 4.39 -18.57
N ILE A 30 0.66 3.53 -19.36
CA ILE A 30 1.73 3.89 -20.30
C ILE A 30 1.55 3.09 -21.60
N VAL A 31 1.56 3.80 -22.74
CA VAL A 31 1.68 3.19 -24.07
C VAL A 31 3.15 3.06 -24.45
N GLU A 32 3.71 1.87 -24.36
CA GLU A 32 5.15 1.62 -24.54
C GLU A 32 5.63 1.83 -25.98
N ASN A 33 4.78 1.51 -26.96
CA ASN A 33 5.10 1.64 -28.39
C ASN A 33 4.64 2.98 -29.00
N TYR A 34 4.40 4.01 -28.17
CA TYR A 34 3.84 5.28 -28.63
C TYR A 34 4.71 5.98 -29.68
N ILE A 35 6.05 5.86 -29.61
CA ILE A 35 6.96 6.49 -30.58
C ILE A 35 6.73 5.96 -31.99
N ALA A 36 6.72 4.63 -32.15
CA ALA A 36 6.52 4.00 -33.46
C ALA A 36 5.13 4.33 -34.03
N LEU A 37 4.10 4.29 -33.19
CA LEU A 37 2.73 4.65 -33.58
C LEU A 37 2.62 6.13 -33.96
N ARG A 38 3.30 7.02 -33.25
CA ARG A 38 3.33 8.45 -33.53
C ARG A 38 3.95 8.74 -34.90
N GLU A 39 5.07 8.10 -35.22
CA GLU A 39 5.75 8.23 -36.50
C GLU A 39 4.86 7.74 -37.66
N GLU A 40 4.20 6.59 -37.49
CA GLU A 40 3.25 6.04 -38.47
C GLU A 40 2.08 7.00 -38.73
N LEU A 41 1.45 7.50 -37.67
CA LEU A 41 0.33 8.43 -37.76
C LEU A 41 0.74 9.79 -38.34
N ALA A 42 1.91 10.30 -37.96
CA ALA A 42 2.46 11.54 -38.52
C ALA A 42 2.74 11.40 -40.03
N ALA A 43 3.27 10.25 -40.47
CA ALA A 43 3.47 9.94 -41.88
C ALA A 43 2.15 9.85 -42.65
N ALA A 44 1.07 9.42 -41.98
CA ALA A 44 -0.30 9.45 -42.50
C ALA A 44 -0.97 10.84 -42.45
N GLY A 45 -0.27 11.87 -41.95
CA GLY A 45 -0.73 13.26 -41.96
C GLY A 45 -1.36 13.77 -40.66
N HIS A 46 -1.39 12.96 -39.60
CA HIS A 46 -1.91 13.39 -38.30
C HIS A 46 -0.99 14.44 -37.66
N ARG A 47 -1.57 15.39 -36.93
CA ARG A 47 -0.83 16.44 -36.19
C ARG A 47 -1.08 16.32 -34.70
N PHE A 48 -0.01 16.19 -33.92
CA PHE A 48 -0.06 16.06 -32.47
C PHE A 48 0.10 17.42 -31.79
N SER A 49 -0.64 17.60 -30.70
CA SER A 49 -0.70 18.82 -29.89
C SER A 49 -0.03 18.68 -28.53
N SER A 50 0.33 17.46 -28.13
CA SER A 50 0.92 17.14 -26.83
C SER A 50 2.21 16.32 -26.95
N GLU A 51 2.88 16.10 -25.82
CA GLU A 51 4.02 15.19 -25.70
C GLU A 51 3.61 13.82 -25.14
N THR A 52 2.32 13.60 -24.89
CA THR A 52 1.84 12.44 -24.16
C THR A 52 1.71 11.22 -25.06
N ASP A 53 1.92 10.06 -24.46
CA ASP A 53 1.63 8.76 -25.03
C ASP A 53 0.11 8.53 -25.20
N THR A 54 -0.72 9.15 -24.34
CA THR A 54 -2.19 9.06 -24.40
C THR A 54 -2.78 9.62 -25.70
N GLU A 55 -2.26 10.74 -26.24
CA GLU A 55 -2.81 11.35 -27.46
C GLU A 55 -2.76 10.37 -28.65
N ILE A 56 -1.83 9.43 -28.67
CA ILE A 56 -1.76 8.39 -29.71
C ILE A 56 -3.07 7.58 -29.80
N ILE A 57 -3.74 7.34 -28.67
CA ILE A 57 -4.94 6.49 -28.61
C ILE A 57 -6.12 7.16 -29.35
N SER A 58 -6.38 8.46 -29.13
CA SER A 58 -7.46 9.16 -29.83
C SER A 58 -7.22 9.20 -31.34
N HIS A 59 -5.97 9.39 -31.75
CA HIS A 59 -5.57 9.37 -33.16
C HIS A 59 -5.73 7.99 -33.82
N LEU A 60 -5.35 6.91 -33.13
CA LEU A 60 -5.52 5.55 -33.64
C LEU A 60 -7.00 5.22 -33.85
N ILE A 61 -7.85 5.54 -32.87
CA ILE A 61 -9.29 5.30 -32.97
C ILE A 61 -9.90 6.08 -34.14
N ALA A 62 -9.56 7.36 -34.29
CA ALA A 62 -10.03 8.18 -35.42
C ALA A 62 -9.61 7.59 -36.78
N ARG A 63 -8.39 7.06 -36.88
CA ARG A 63 -7.92 6.39 -38.10
C ARG A 63 -8.72 5.12 -38.40
N GLU A 64 -9.06 4.32 -37.39
CA GLU A 64 -9.86 3.10 -37.58
C GLU A 64 -11.33 3.45 -37.91
N LEU A 65 -11.89 4.52 -37.34
CA LEU A 65 -13.21 5.07 -37.72
C LEU A 65 -13.24 5.52 -39.18
N ALA A 66 -12.17 6.13 -39.69
CA ALA A 66 -12.04 6.52 -41.10
C ALA A 66 -12.02 5.33 -42.08
N ARG A 67 -11.91 4.09 -41.58
CA ARG A 67 -12.04 2.84 -42.35
C ARG A 67 -13.47 2.27 -42.33
N GLU A 68 -14.45 3.09 -41.94
CA GLU A 68 -15.87 2.72 -41.86
C GLU A 68 -16.18 1.60 -40.85
N LEU A 69 -15.32 1.42 -39.83
CA LEU A 69 -15.63 0.58 -38.68
C LEU A 69 -16.60 1.31 -37.76
N ASP A 70 -17.51 0.56 -37.11
CA ASP A 70 -18.31 1.13 -36.03
C ASP A 70 -17.43 1.54 -34.83
N PHE A 71 -17.92 2.41 -33.95
CA PHE A 71 -17.11 2.97 -32.87
C PHE A 71 -16.50 1.90 -31.95
N CYS A 72 -17.27 0.85 -31.61
CA CYS A 72 -16.81 -0.27 -30.81
C CYS A 72 -15.68 -1.05 -31.52
N GLN A 73 -15.86 -1.36 -32.81
CA GLN A 73 -14.87 -2.02 -33.64
C GLN A 73 -13.60 -1.18 -33.83
N ALA A 74 -13.73 0.12 -34.01
CA ALA A 74 -12.62 1.04 -34.17
C ALA A 74 -11.76 1.11 -32.90
N VAL A 75 -12.40 1.19 -31.72
CA VAL A 75 -11.69 1.12 -30.44
C VAL A 75 -10.93 -0.20 -30.31
N ARG A 76 -11.57 -1.34 -30.59
CA ARG A 76 -10.90 -2.65 -30.55
C ARG A 76 -9.71 -2.74 -31.50
N ALA A 77 -9.88 -2.31 -32.74
CA ALA A 77 -8.82 -2.33 -33.75
C ALA A 77 -7.63 -1.43 -33.35
N ALA A 78 -7.89 -0.28 -32.74
CA ALA A 78 -6.86 0.60 -32.21
C ALA A 78 -6.12 -0.05 -31.03
N LEU A 79 -6.84 -0.60 -30.05
CA LEU A 79 -6.23 -1.16 -28.84
C LEU A 79 -5.41 -2.44 -29.12
N ASN A 80 -5.74 -3.22 -30.16
CA ASN A 80 -4.92 -4.35 -30.59
C ASN A 80 -3.52 -3.95 -31.11
N GLN A 81 -3.28 -2.65 -31.36
CA GLN A 81 -1.98 -2.12 -31.80
C GLN A 81 -1.17 -1.53 -30.64
N VAL A 82 -1.81 -1.31 -29.49
CA VAL A 82 -1.22 -0.66 -28.31
C VAL A 82 -0.50 -1.71 -27.46
N ARG A 83 0.74 -1.41 -27.06
CA ARG A 83 1.53 -2.18 -26.10
C ARG A 83 1.70 -1.39 -24.80
N GLY A 84 1.74 -2.10 -23.68
CA GLY A 84 1.86 -1.52 -22.34
C GLY A 84 0.62 -1.78 -21.49
N ALA A 85 0.37 -0.88 -20.55
CA ALA A 85 -0.74 -0.94 -19.61
C ALA A 85 -1.62 0.31 -19.73
N PHE A 86 -2.94 0.15 -19.69
CA PHE A 86 -3.91 1.22 -19.78
C PHE A 86 -5.21 0.91 -19.04
N ALA A 87 -5.83 1.94 -18.49
CA ALA A 87 -7.22 2.00 -18.10
C ALA A 87 -7.81 3.25 -18.77
N LEU A 88 -8.77 3.03 -19.66
CA LEU A 88 -9.25 4.03 -20.61
C LEU A 88 -10.72 4.35 -20.37
N GLY A 89 -11.06 5.63 -20.48
CA GLY A 89 -12.42 6.09 -20.73
C GLY A 89 -12.46 6.80 -22.08
N ILE A 90 -13.34 6.35 -22.97
CA ILE A 90 -13.36 6.75 -24.38
C ILE A 90 -14.79 7.19 -24.74
N MET A 91 -14.89 8.36 -25.36
CA MET A 91 -16.15 8.90 -25.91
C MET A 91 -15.94 9.36 -27.35
N TYR A 92 -17.03 9.46 -28.10
CA TYR A 92 -17.02 9.93 -29.47
C TYR A 92 -18.17 10.92 -29.72
N GLU A 93 -17.85 12.09 -30.27
CA GLU A 93 -18.81 13.19 -30.44
C GLU A 93 -20.03 12.82 -31.30
N GLN A 94 -19.85 11.93 -32.27
CA GLN A 94 -20.91 11.47 -33.18
C GLN A 94 -21.76 10.34 -32.56
N GLU A 95 -21.30 9.70 -31.48
CA GLU A 95 -22.04 8.69 -30.69
C GLU A 95 -22.03 9.06 -29.19
N PRO A 96 -22.63 10.20 -28.80
CA PRO A 96 -22.45 10.79 -27.47
C PRO A 96 -23.09 10.00 -26.33
N GLU A 97 -24.00 9.07 -26.64
CA GLU A 97 -24.64 8.19 -25.65
C GLU A 97 -23.83 6.93 -25.34
N MET A 98 -22.69 6.72 -26.03
CA MET A 98 -21.83 5.56 -25.83
C MET A 98 -20.56 5.93 -25.07
N LEU A 99 -20.33 5.25 -23.95
CA LEU A 99 -19.09 5.32 -23.17
C LEU A 99 -18.38 3.96 -23.25
N ILE A 100 -17.14 3.96 -23.71
CA ILE A 100 -16.31 2.75 -23.76
C ILE A 100 -15.23 2.84 -22.68
N ALA A 101 -15.17 1.80 -21.84
CA ALA A 101 -14.15 1.63 -20.82
C ALA A 101 -13.28 0.45 -21.21
N ALA A 102 -11.95 0.58 -21.26
CA ALA A 102 -11.07 -0.52 -21.66
C ALA A 102 -9.88 -0.67 -20.71
N ARG A 103 -9.51 -1.91 -20.41
CA ARG A 103 -8.54 -2.23 -19.36
C ARG A 103 -7.46 -3.19 -19.84
N LYS A 104 -6.22 -2.90 -19.49
CA LYS A 104 -5.07 -3.79 -19.56
C LYS A 104 -4.01 -3.37 -18.53
N GLY A 105 -3.77 -4.15 -17.48
CA GLY A 105 -2.72 -3.90 -16.50
C GLY A 105 -2.99 -2.79 -15.49
N SER A 106 -3.68 -1.70 -15.86
CA SER A 106 -4.11 -0.64 -14.93
C SER A 106 -5.53 -0.88 -14.40
N PRO A 107 -5.88 -0.43 -13.18
CA PRO A 107 -7.19 -0.71 -12.59
C PRO A 107 -8.32 0.08 -13.26
N LEU A 108 -9.44 -0.58 -13.51
CA LEU A 108 -10.66 0.03 -14.02
C LEU A 108 -11.88 -0.73 -13.51
N VAL A 109 -12.85 0.04 -12.99
CA VAL A 109 -14.09 -0.46 -12.41
C VAL A 109 -15.25 0.26 -13.08
N VAL A 110 -16.29 -0.51 -13.39
CA VAL A 110 -17.57 0.00 -13.91
C VAL A 110 -18.62 -0.17 -12.83
N ALA A 111 -19.55 0.77 -12.69
CA ALA A 111 -20.64 0.68 -11.72
C ALA A 111 -21.99 0.99 -12.36
N HIS A 112 -23.02 0.30 -11.87
CA HIS A 112 -24.40 0.59 -12.21
C HIS A 112 -24.86 1.84 -11.44
N GLY A 113 -25.37 2.85 -12.14
CA GLY A 113 -25.95 4.00 -11.48
C GLY A 113 -27.23 3.69 -10.73
N SER A 114 -27.73 4.69 -10.01
CA SER A 114 -28.98 4.59 -9.25
C SER A 114 -30.21 4.47 -10.15
N GLN A 115 -30.10 4.95 -11.39
CA GLN A 115 -31.15 4.87 -12.42
C GLN A 115 -30.80 3.82 -13.48
N GLN A 116 -31.83 3.20 -14.05
CA GLN A 116 -31.64 2.25 -15.14
C GLN A 116 -31.04 2.97 -16.37
N GLY A 117 -30.00 2.37 -16.96
CA GLY A 117 -29.28 2.96 -18.11
C GLY A 117 -28.18 3.94 -17.71
N GLU A 118 -27.95 4.17 -16.41
CA GLU A 118 -26.87 4.99 -15.89
C GLU A 118 -25.64 4.11 -15.57
N TYR A 119 -24.46 4.52 -16.03
CA TYR A 119 -23.21 3.79 -15.82
C TYR A 119 -22.09 4.76 -15.46
N TYR A 120 -21.24 4.33 -14.53
CA TYR A 120 -20.09 5.10 -14.07
C TYR A 120 -18.83 4.28 -14.27
N ILE A 121 -17.73 4.95 -14.58
CA ILE A 121 -16.41 4.31 -14.66
C ILE A 121 -15.41 5.07 -13.80
N ALA A 122 -14.55 4.35 -13.11
CA ALA A 122 -13.47 4.94 -12.35
C ALA A 122 -12.28 3.98 -12.27
N SER A 123 -11.09 4.54 -12.06
CA SER A 123 -9.90 3.74 -11.74
C SER A 123 -9.89 3.25 -10.30
N ASP A 124 -10.75 3.78 -9.42
CA ASP A 124 -10.85 3.37 -8.03
C ASP A 124 -12.28 3.52 -7.49
N ILE A 125 -12.65 2.66 -6.55
CA ILE A 125 -13.99 2.53 -5.96
C ILE A 125 -14.45 3.79 -5.21
N PRO A 126 -13.62 4.52 -4.43
CA PRO A 126 -14.08 5.69 -3.68
C PRO A 126 -14.72 6.78 -4.56
N ALA A 127 -14.30 6.91 -5.82
CA ALA A 127 -14.90 7.86 -6.76
C ALA A 127 -16.34 7.48 -7.16
N LEU A 128 -16.72 6.21 -6.97
CA LEU A 128 -18.03 5.66 -7.33
C LEU A 128 -18.99 5.62 -6.14
N LEU A 129 -18.50 5.58 -4.90
CA LEU A 129 -19.32 5.33 -3.69
C LEU A 129 -20.48 6.32 -3.49
N ALA A 130 -20.34 7.56 -3.97
CA ALA A 130 -21.40 8.56 -3.91
C ALA A 130 -22.56 8.28 -4.88
N TYR A 131 -22.32 7.47 -5.91
CA TYR A 131 -23.24 7.19 -7.01
C TYR A 131 -23.76 5.74 -6.98
N SER A 132 -22.90 4.80 -6.60
CA SER A 132 -23.22 3.38 -6.60
C SER A 132 -22.34 2.57 -5.65
N ARG A 133 -22.91 1.46 -5.17
CA ARG A 133 -22.19 0.40 -4.44
C ARG A 133 -22.12 -0.90 -5.22
N GLU A 134 -22.72 -0.96 -6.41
CA GLU A 134 -22.75 -2.13 -7.27
C GLU A 134 -21.71 -1.95 -8.38
N VAL A 135 -20.59 -2.65 -8.23
CA VAL A 135 -19.42 -2.49 -9.09
C VAL A 135 -19.07 -3.79 -9.82
N ILE A 136 -18.49 -3.65 -11.00
CA ILE A 136 -18.01 -4.72 -11.85
C ILE A 136 -16.54 -4.44 -12.16
N PHE A 137 -15.69 -5.43 -11.90
CA PHE A 137 -14.28 -5.36 -12.22
C PHE A 137 -14.05 -5.90 -13.63
N LEU A 138 -13.42 -5.09 -14.48
CA LEU A 138 -12.92 -5.55 -15.77
C LEU A 138 -11.63 -6.35 -15.57
N ASP A 139 -11.42 -7.41 -16.32
CA ASP A 139 -10.13 -8.11 -16.40
C ASP A 139 -9.25 -7.48 -17.49
N ASP A 140 -7.98 -7.92 -17.56
CA ASP A 140 -7.08 -7.46 -18.60
C ASP A 140 -7.56 -7.89 -20.00
N ASP A 141 -7.37 -7.01 -20.98
CA ASP A 141 -7.83 -7.17 -22.36
C ASP A 141 -9.35 -7.24 -22.52
N GLU A 142 -10.10 -6.65 -21.58
CA GLU A 142 -11.55 -6.44 -21.67
C GLU A 142 -11.94 -4.98 -21.86
N MET A 143 -13.14 -4.79 -22.41
CA MET A 143 -13.81 -3.50 -22.50
C MET A 143 -15.29 -3.59 -22.15
N ALA A 144 -15.81 -2.58 -21.47
CA ALA A 144 -17.24 -2.35 -21.28
C ALA A 144 -17.73 -1.30 -22.28
N VAL A 145 -18.83 -1.60 -22.94
CA VAL A 145 -19.57 -0.67 -23.80
C VAL A 145 -20.86 -0.33 -23.06
N CYS A 146 -20.98 0.91 -22.61
CA CYS A 146 -22.10 1.40 -21.81
C CYS A 146 -22.94 2.39 -22.63
N SER A 147 -24.26 2.21 -22.63
CA SER A 147 -25.23 3.16 -23.19
C SER A 147 -26.55 3.11 -22.39
N PRO A 148 -27.48 4.06 -22.56
CA PRO A 148 -28.78 3.98 -21.91
C PRO A 148 -29.57 2.69 -22.20
N ALA A 149 -29.28 2.01 -23.32
CA ALA A 149 -29.90 0.74 -23.68
C ALA A 149 -29.36 -0.45 -22.87
N GLY A 150 -28.16 -0.34 -22.30
CA GLY A 150 -27.52 -1.40 -21.56
C GLY A 150 -26.00 -1.33 -21.57
N MET A 151 -25.38 -2.28 -20.88
CA MET A 151 -23.94 -2.47 -20.86
C MET A 151 -23.59 -3.88 -21.32
N THR A 152 -22.57 -3.97 -22.17
CA THR A 152 -21.99 -5.23 -22.62
C THR A 152 -20.50 -5.22 -22.33
N ILE A 153 -19.97 -6.31 -21.76
CA ILE A 153 -18.54 -6.48 -21.54
C ILE A 153 -18.02 -7.49 -22.56
N MET A 154 -16.90 -7.20 -23.19
CA MET A 154 -16.32 -8.05 -24.23
C MET A 154 -14.80 -7.99 -24.24
N THR A 155 -14.17 -8.99 -24.86
CA THR A 155 -12.72 -9.01 -25.10
C THR A 155 -12.32 -7.99 -26.18
N VAL A 156 -11.19 -7.32 -25.98
CA VAL A 156 -10.63 -6.38 -26.97
C VAL A 156 -10.23 -7.10 -28.25
N ALA A 157 -9.62 -8.29 -28.12
CA ALA A 157 -9.08 -9.06 -29.24
C ALA A 157 -10.15 -9.39 -30.30
N ASP A 158 -11.23 -10.06 -29.91
CA ASP A 158 -12.22 -10.64 -30.82
C ASP A 158 -13.68 -10.23 -30.54
N GLY A 159 -13.95 -9.46 -29.48
CA GLY A 159 -15.29 -8.93 -29.19
C GLY A 159 -16.21 -9.96 -28.59
N ARG A 160 -15.64 -11.00 -27.96
CA ARG A 160 -16.41 -12.06 -27.31
C ARG A 160 -16.98 -11.55 -26.00
N GLU A 161 -18.29 -11.59 -25.87
CA GLU A 161 -18.98 -11.17 -24.64
C GLU A 161 -18.51 -11.96 -23.42
N GLN A 162 -18.40 -11.26 -22.30
CA GLN A 162 -18.00 -11.80 -20.99
C GLN A 162 -19.13 -11.60 -19.99
N GLN A 163 -19.40 -12.64 -19.20
CA GLN A 163 -20.29 -12.53 -18.04
C GLN A 163 -19.47 -12.14 -16.81
N LYS A 164 -19.94 -11.15 -16.07
CA LYS A 164 -19.29 -10.65 -14.85
C LYS A 164 -20.27 -10.62 -13.69
N GLU A 165 -19.75 -10.92 -12.51
CA GLU A 165 -20.49 -10.78 -11.27
C GLU A 165 -20.53 -9.31 -10.84
N VAL A 166 -21.68 -8.90 -10.30
CA VAL A 166 -21.84 -7.59 -9.67
C VAL A 166 -21.43 -7.74 -8.21
N HIS A 167 -20.46 -6.94 -7.79
CA HIS A 167 -19.98 -6.93 -6.42
C HIS A 167 -20.59 -5.75 -5.65
N GLN A 168 -21.08 -6.03 -4.45
CA GLN A 168 -21.58 -4.99 -3.56
C GLN A 168 -20.48 -4.52 -2.61
N ILE A 169 -20.14 -3.24 -2.70
CA ILE A 169 -19.11 -2.63 -1.85
C ILE A 169 -19.71 -2.22 -0.50
N ALA A 170 -19.09 -2.70 0.58
CA ALA A 170 -19.53 -2.47 1.96
C ALA A 170 -19.08 -1.11 2.55
N TRP A 171 -18.35 -0.28 1.80
CA TRP A 171 -17.85 1.01 2.28
C TRP A 171 -18.93 2.09 2.27
N ASP A 172 -18.95 2.90 3.33
CA ASP A 172 -19.81 4.09 3.42
C ASP A 172 -19.05 5.33 2.90
N PRO A 173 -19.66 6.19 2.06
CA PRO A 173 -19.07 7.47 1.65
C PRO A 173 -18.48 8.31 2.80
N ILE A 174 -19.08 8.27 4.00
CA ILE A 174 -18.61 8.99 5.19
C ILE A 174 -17.20 8.52 5.60
N MET A 175 -16.84 7.26 5.34
CA MET A 175 -15.51 6.73 5.67
C MET A 175 -14.39 7.42 4.87
N ALA A 176 -14.71 7.98 3.70
CA ALA A 176 -13.79 8.70 2.83
C ALA A 176 -13.72 10.22 3.12
N GLU A 177 -14.46 10.72 4.10
CA GLU A 177 -14.41 12.14 4.52
C GLU A 177 -13.41 12.36 5.68
N LYS A 178 -13.00 13.62 5.93
CA LYS A 178 -12.09 13.95 7.04
C LYS A 178 -12.74 13.84 8.42
N GLY A 179 -14.07 13.75 8.53
CA GLY A 179 -14.76 13.45 9.79
C GLY A 179 -14.43 14.40 10.97
N GLY A 180 -14.16 15.68 10.71
CA GLY A 180 -13.79 16.67 11.72
C GLY A 180 -12.29 16.79 12.02
N TYR A 181 -11.44 15.93 11.44
CA TYR A 181 -9.99 16.06 11.51
C TYR A 181 -9.46 17.07 10.48
N LYS A 182 -8.30 17.68 10.74
CA LYS A 182 -7.66 18.64 9.82
C LYS A 182 -7.13 17.98 8.54
N HIS A 183 -6.59 16.77 8.68
CA HIS A 183 -5.93 16.00 7.62
C HIS A 183 -6.45 14.56 7.62
N PHE A 184 -6.48 13.93 6.44
CA PHE A 184 -6.80 12.51 6.30
C PHE A 184 -5.81 11.66 7.09
N MET A 185 -4.50 11.94 6.99
CA MET A 185 -3.49 11.19 7.74
C MET A 185 -3.75 11.23 9.26
N LEU A 186 -4.17 12.38 9.81
CA LEU A 186 -4.50 12.45 11.24
C LEU A 186 -5.72 11.60 11.59
N LYS A 187 -6.80 11.70 10.79
CA LYS A 187 -7.98 10.83 10.94
C LYS A 187 -7.57 9.37 10.93
N GLU A 188 -6.79 8.97 9.94
CA GLU A 188 -6.40 7.58 9.71
C GLU A 188 -5.50 7.05 10.84
N ILE A 189 -4.61 7.88 11.39
CA ILE A 189 -3.84 7.53 12.60
C ILE A 189 -4.80 7.22 13.76
N PHE A 190 -5.81 8.07 13.98
CA PHE A 190 -6.78 7.92 15.07
C PHE A 190 -7.81 6.80 14.83
N GLU A 191 -7.98 6.35 13.59
CA GLU A 191 -8.84 5.21 13.23
C GLU A 191 -8.19 3.85 13.49
N GLN A 192 -6.88 3.80 13.74
CA GLN A 192 -6.13 2.54 13.89
C GLN A 192 -6.69 1.55 14.92
N PRO A 193 -7.16 1.96 16.11
CA PRO A 193 -7.80 1.04 17.06
C PRO A 193 -8.98 0.29 16.43
N GLN A 194 -9.87 1.02 15.75
CA GLN A 194 -11.03 0.43 15.09
C GLN A 194 -10.62 -0.37 13.86
N ALA A 195 -9.67 0.11 13.07
CA ALA A 195 -9.16 -0.60 11.90
C ALA A 195 -8.58 -1.96 12.28
N VAL A 196 -7.74 -2.03 13.32
CA VAL A 196 -7.20 -3.28 13.84
C VAL A 196 -8.29 -4.17 14.41
N SER A 197 -9.27 -3.62 15.14
CA SER A 197 -10.44 -4.38 15.61
C SER A 197 -11.19 -5.06 14.45
N ASN A 198 -11.42 -4.32 13.36
CA ASN A 198 -12.04 -4.87 12.14
C ASN A 198 -11.16 -5.94 11.49
N THR A 199 -9.84 -5.77 11.48
CA THR A 199 -8.89 -6.78 10.96
C THR A 199 -8.95 -8.08 11.75
N LEU A 200 -9.13 -8.02 13.08
CA LEU A 200 -9.19 -9.22 13.93
C LEU A 200 -10.56 -9.92 13.87
N LEU A 201 -11.61 -9.18 13.55
CA LEU A 201 -12.98 -9.68 13.52
C LEU A 201 -13.12 -10.83 12.50
N GLY A 202 -13.71 -11.94 12.94
CA GLY A 202 -13.89 -13.14 12.10
C GLY A 202 -12.63 -13.97 11.87
N ARG A 203 -11.48 -13.58 12.44
CA ARG A 203 -10.20 -14.30 12.33
C ARG A 203 -9.72 -14.94 13.63
N ILE A 204 -10.55 -14.90 14.64
CA ILE A 204 -10.32 -15.46 15.96
C ILE A 204 -11.51 -16.36 16.28
N SER A 205 -11.23 -17.56 16.79
CA SER A 205 -12.24 -18.55 17.16
C SER A 205 -13.21 -18.01 18.23
N GLU A 206 -14.41 -18.59 18.30
CA GLU A 206 -15.45 -18.16 19.27
C GLU A 206 -14.98 -18.27 20.73
N ASP A 207 -14.17 -19.29 21.05
CA ASP A 207 -13.56 -19.46 22.37
C ASP A 207 -12.39 -18.50 22.64
N ARG A 208 -12.00 -17.71 21.63
CA ARG A 208 -10.91 -16.72 21.66
C ARG A 208 -9.53 -17.30 21.96
N ARG A 209 -9.31 -18.57 21.60
CA ARG A 209 -8.05 -19.26 21.89
C ARG A 209 -7.20 -19.53 20.65
N LYS A 210 -7.77 -19.42 19.45
CA LYS A 210 -7.08 -19.76 18.19
C LYS A 210 -7.38 -18.75 17.10
N THR A 211 -6.50 -18.70 16.11
CA THR A 211 -6.75 -18.01 14.84
C THR A 211 -7.67 -18.84 13.95
N ASP A 212 -8.41 -18.17 13.08
CA ASP A 212 -9.22 -18.80 12.04
C ASP A 212 -9.01 -18.06 10.71
N LEU A 213 -8.18 -18.62 9.83
CA LEU A 213 -7.83 -18.01 8.55
C LEU A 213 -8.46 -18.77 7.35
N GLN A 214 -9.62 -19.39 7.55
CA GLN A 214 -10.34 -20.12 6.50
C GLN A 214 -10.62 -19.28 5.26
N GLU A 215 -10.79 -17.96 5.40
CA GLU A 215 -10.99 -17.03 4.28
C GLU A 215 -9.86 -17.08 3.23
N THR A 216 -8.66 -17.50 3.63
CA THR A 216 -7.50 -17.58 2.74
C THR A 216 -7.58 -18.78 1.79
N GLY A 217 -8.43 -19.76 2.08
CA GLY A 217 -8.51 -21.04 1.37
C GLY A 217 -7.38 -22.02 1.67
N PHE A 218 -6.39 -21.63 2.47
CA PHE A 218 -5.31 -22.51 2.89
C PHE A 218 -5.70 -23.36 4.09
N THR A 219 -5.30 -24.63 4.05
CA THR A 219 -5.57 -25.58 5.14
C THR A 219 -4.37 -25.72 6.07
N PRO A 220 -4.55 -26.27 7.28
CA PRO A 220 -3.41 -26.64 8.14
C PRO A 220 -2.42 -27.61 7.47
N ALA A 221 -2.85 -28.38 6.46
CA ALA A 221 -1.95 -29.23 5.70
C ALA A 221 -1.07 -28.41 4.73
N ASP A 222 -1.63 -27.38 4.10
CA ASP A 222 -0.87 -26.46 3.26
C ASP A 222 0.22 -25.75 4.08
N TRP A 223 -0.11 -25.24 5.27
CA TRP A 223 0.86 -24.60 6.17
C TRP A 223 2.02 -25.53 6.60
N ARG A 224 1.74 -26.82 6.78
CA ARG A 224 2.79 -27.81 7.05
C ARG A 224 3.67 -28.08 5.82
N ALA A 225 3.13 -27.95 4.62
CA ALA A 225 3.86 -28.16 3.37
C ALA A 225 4.79 -27.00 2.99
N VAL A 226 4.55 -25.79 3.51
CA VAL A 226 5.43 -24.63 3.30
C VAL A 226 6.83 -24.92 3.87
N LYS A 227 7.85 -24.81 3.02
CA LYS A 227 9.27 -25.00 3.37
C LYS A 227 10.03 -23.69 3.47
N LYS A 228 9.65 -22.69 2.69
CA LYS A 228 10.27 -21.36 2.62
C LYS A 228 9.20 -20.32 2.35
N ILE A 229 9.34 -19.14 2.96
CA ILE A 229 8.51 -17.97 2.68
C ILE A 229 9.38 -16.90 2.02
N MET A 230 8.83 -16.23 1.01
CA MET A 230 9.43 -15.04 0.40
C MET A 230 8.39 -13.91 0.41
N ILE A 231 8.66 -12.85 1.16
CA ILE A 231 7.79 -11.68 1.25
C ILE A 231 8.21 -10.66 0.17
N LEU A 232 7.23 -10.15 -0.58
CA LEU A 232 7.43 -9.20 -1.68
C LEU A 232 6.56 -7.97 -1.46
N ALA A 233 7.19 -6.80 -1.34
CA ALA A 233 6.50 -5.53 -1.10
C ALA A 233 7.41 -4.33 -1.42
N CYS A 234 6.83 -3.12 -1.36
CA CYS A 234 7.53 -1.84 -1.52
C CYS A 234 7.22 -0.90 -0.34
N GLY A 235 8.16 -0.01 -0.02
CA GLY A 235 7.96 1.08 0.96
C GLY A 235 7.48 0.62 2.34
N THR A 236 6.46 1.28 2.88
CA THR A 236 5.86 0.93 4.19
C THR A 236 5.39 -0.53 4.27
N SER A 237 4.87 -1.12 3.19
CA SER A 237 4.48 -2.54 3.20
C SER A 237 5.69 -3.48 3.26
N TRP A 238 6.84 -3.07 2.73
CA TRP A 238 8.10 -3.79 2.93
C TRP A 238 8.58 -3.73 4.38
N HIS A 239 8.42 -2.59 5.07
CA HIS A 239 8.67 -2.52 6.51
C HIS A 239 7.76 -3.45 7.33
N ALA A 240 6.48 -3.61 6.92
CA ALA A 240 5.57 -4.55 7.59
C ALA A 240 6.07 -5.99 7.41
N GLY A 241 6.50 -6.33 6.19
CA GLY A 241 7.11 -7.61 5.88
C GLY A 241 8.38 -7.89 6.69
N LEU A 242 9.23 -6.88 6.94
CA LEU A 242 10.42 -7.04 7.78
C LEU A 242 10.05 -7.46 9.21
N VAL A 243 8.99 -6.88 9.79
CA VAL A 243 8.47 -7.34 11.09
C VAL A 243 7.89 -8.75 10.97
N GLY A 244 7.10 -9.01 9.92
CA GLY A 244 6.51 -10.32 9.63
C GLY A 244 7.55 -11.43 9.54
N LYS A 245 8.72 -11.18 8.94
CA LYS A 245 9.85 -12.13 8.89
C LYS A 245 10.26 -12.58 10.29
N PHE A 246 10.42 -11.66 11.25
CA PHE A 246 10.76 -12.03 12.62
C PHE A 246 9.69 -12.93 13.25
N TRP A 247 8.41 -12.64 13.02
CA TRP A 247 7.32 -13.45 13.56
C TRP A 247 7.24 -14.84 12.93
N LEU A 248 7.34 -14.93 11.60
CA LEU A 248 7.29 -16.21 10.88
C LEU A 248 8.49 -17.11 11.23
N GLU A 249 9.69 -16.55 11.37
CA GLU A 249 10.87 -17.30 11.79
C GLU A 249 10.81 -17.71 13.27
N ARG A 250 10.37 -16.80 14.15
CA ARG A 250 10.33 -17.04 15.60
C ARG A 250 9.22 -18.01 15.98
N LEU A 251 8.01 -17.79 15.48
CA LEU A 251 6.79 -18.49 15.90
C LEU A 251 6.55 -19.75 15.06
N ALA A 252 6.53 -19.62 13.73
CA ALA A 252 6.23 -20.73 12.82
C ALA A 252 7.46 -21.59 12.46
N ARG A 253 8.67 -21.11 12.77
CA ARG A 253 9.95 -21.77 12.48
C ARG A 253 10.14 -22.07 11.00
N ILE A 254 9.74 -21.13 10.14
CA ILE A 254 9.88 -21.24 8.67
C ILE A 254 10.95 -20.24 8.19
N PRO A 255 11.97 -20.68 7.42
CA PRO A 255 12.90 -19.79 6.75
C PRO A 255 12.14 -18.76 5.92
N THR A 256 12.32 -17.48 6.26
CA THR A 256 11.60 -16.38 5.63
C THR A 256 12.57 -15.38 5.04
N GLU A 257 12.48 -15.12 3.75
CA GLU A 257 13.21 -14.05 3.07
C GLU A 257 12.24 -12.91 2.74
N ILE A 258 12.80 -11.72 2.55
CA ILE A 258 12.03 -10.55 2.13
C ILE A 258 12.87 -9.73 1.17
N ASP A 259 12.23 -9.32 0.08
CA ASP A 259 12.83 -8.51 -0.96
C ASP A 259 11.99 -7.28 -1.24
N ILE A 260 12.68 -6.23 -1.69
CA ILE A 260 12.03 -5.12 -2.38
C ILE A 260 11.55 -5.67 -3.74
N ALA A 261 10.26 -5.53 -4.03
CA ALA A 261 9.66 -6.19 -5.19
C ALA A 261 10.30 -5.78 -6.54
N SER A 262 10.73 -4.53 -6.66
CA SER A 262 11.43 -4.03 -7.85
C SER A 262 12.72 -4.81 -8.11
N GLU A 263 13.48 -5.17 -7.08
CA GLU A 263 14.75 -5.90 -7.22
C GLU A 263 14.53 -7.40 -7.46
N PHE A 264 13.50 -7.99 -6.84
CA PHE A 264 13.23 -9.42 -6.93
C PHE A 264 13.02 -9.90 -8.37
N ARG A 265 12.24 -9.16 -9.16
CA ARG A 265 11.92 -9.54 -10.55
C ARG A 265 13.13 -9.46 -11.48
N TYR A 266 14.11 -8.62 -11.19
CA TYR A 266 15.25 -8.36 -12.07
C TYR A 266 16.50 -9.20 -11.77
N ARG A 267 16.46 -10.05 -10.74
CA ARG A 267 17.62 -10.84 -10.30
C ARG A 267 17.54 -12.34 -10.57
N ASP A 268 16.58 -12.78 -11.39
CA ASP A 268 16.29 -14.21 -11.66
C ASP A 268 16.14 -15.04 -10.37
N PRO A 269 15.03 -14.85 -9.62
CA PRO A 269 14.91 -15.36 -8.26
C PRO A 269 14.84 -16.90 -8.21
N LEU A 270 15.41 -17.46 -7.14
CA LEU A 270 15.37 -18.89 -6.86
C LEU A 270 14.06 -19.23 -6.14
N VAL A 271 13.17 -19.93 -6.84
CA VAL A 271 11.88 -20.39 -6.32
C VAL A 271 11.89 -21.91 -6.28
N GLU A 272 12.01 -22.47 -5.09
CA GLU A 272 12.05 -23.92 -4.87
C GLU A 272 10.66 -24.49 -4.57
N GLU A 273 10.49 -25.80 -4.74
CA GLU A 273 9.25 -26.49 -4.41
C GLU A 273 8.86 -26.32 -2.92
N GLY A 274 7.64 -25.86 -2.67
CA GLY A 274 7.15 -25.55 -1.33
C GLY A 274 7.45 -24.12 -0.87
N THR A 275 7.87 -23.24 -1.78
CA THR A 275 7.95 -21.79 -1.54
C THR A 275 6.54 -21.17 -1.54
N LEU A 276 6.25 -20.40 -0.51
CA LEU A 276 5.09 -19.52 -0.43
C LEU A 276 5.54 -18.07 -0.65
N LEU A 277 4.93 -17.39 -1.61
CA LEU A 277 5.09 -15.95 -1.79
C LEU A 277 4.04 -15.22 -0.97
N ILE A 278 4.49 -14.23 -0.20
CA ILE A 278 3.59 -13.32 0.52
C ILE A 278 3.69 -11.94 -0.11
N GLY A 279 2.66 -11.53 -0.85
CA GLY A 279 2.55 -10.18 -1.40
C GLY A 279 1.91 -9.23 -0.38
N ILE A 280 2.53 -8.07 -0.11
CA ILE A 280 1.93 -7.07 0.79
C ILE A 280 1.75 -5.75 0.02
N SER A 281 0.50 -5.30 -0.11
CA SER A 281 0.19 -4.03 -0.76
C SER A 281 -1.10 -3.43 -0.21
N GLN A 282 -1.06 -2.16 0.17
CA GLN A 282 -2.29 -1.46 0.59
C GLN A 282 -3.29 -1.38 -0.58
N SER A 283 -2.85 -0.88 -1.73
CA SER A 283 -3.71 -0.67 -2.90
C SER A 283 -4.03 -1.97 -3.64
N GLY A 284 -3.13 -2.96 -3.56
CA GLY A 284 -3.21 -4.16 -4.40
C GLY A 284 -2.90 -3.90 -5.87
N GLU A 285 -2.38 -2.71 -6.19
CA GLU A 285 -2.11 -2.23 -7.56
C GLU A 285 -0.66 -1.75 -7.75
N THR A 286 0.21 -2.01 -6.77
CA THR A 286 1.64 -1.67 -6.87
C THR A 286 2.29 -2.49 -7.99
N ALA A 287 2.75 -1.82 -9.05
CA ALA A 287 3.23 -2.48 -10.28
C ALA A 287 4.37 -3.46 -10.01
N ASP A 288 5.39 -3.05 -9.27
CA ASP A 288 6.54 -3.90 -8.92
C ASP A 288 6.12 -5.15 -8.12
N THR A 289 5.27 -4.98 -7.10
CA THR A 289 4.78 -6.10 -6.29
C THR A 289 3.99 -7.07 -7.16
N LEU A 290 3.12 -6.56 -8.04
CA LEU A 290 2.34 -7.42 -8.93
C LEU A 290 3.25 -8.19 -9.90
N ALA A 291 4.24 -7.53 -10.49
CA ALA A 291 5.19 -8.16 -11.40
C ALA A 291 6.06 -9.22 -10.69
N ALA A 292 6.55 -8.93 -9.49
CA ALA A 292 7.33 -9.86 -8.69
C ALA A 292 6.54 -11.12 -8.29
N LEU A 293 5.25 -10.95 -7.96
CA LEU A 293 4.36 -12.07 -7.67
C LEU A 293 4.13 -12.95 -8.90
N ARG A 294 3.90 -12.35 -10.08
CA ARG A 294 3.77 -13.07 -11.35
C ARG A 294 5.03 -13.90 -11.66
N GLU A 295 6.21 -13.28 -11.58
CA GLU A 295 7.51 -13.94 -11.79
C GLU A 295 7.68 -15.17 -10.89
N GLY A 296 7.36 -15.03 -9.61
CA GLY A 296 7.45 -16.14 -8.67
C GLY A 296 6.39 -17.24 -8.90
N LYS A 297 5.18 -16.86 -9.34
CA LYS A 297 4.11 -17.80 -9.71
C LYS A 297 4.47 -18.62 -10.94
N ASP A 298 5.06 -17.98 -11.96
CA ASP A 298 5.51 -18.63 -13.19
C ASP A 298 6.60 -19.68 -12.92
N LYS A 299 7.36 -19.50 -11.83
CA LYS A 299 8.34 -20.47 -11.32
C LYS A 299 7.74 -21.52 -10.36
N GLY A 300 6.42 -21.50 -10.14
CA GLY A 300 5.68 -22.57 -9.44
C GLY A 300 5.39 -22.33 -7.95
N ALA A 301 5.63 -21.13 -7.40
CA ALA A 301 5.23 -20.83 -6.03
C ALA A 301 3.72 -20.55 -5.90
N LYS A 302 3.17 -20.87 -4.73
CA LYS A 302 1.83 -20.39 -4.34
C LYS A 302 1.92 -18.95 -3.84
N ILE A 303 0.86 -18.17 -4.05
CA ILE A 303 0.75 -16.78 -3.57
C ILE A 303 -0.33 -16.67 -2.49
N LEU A 304 0.03 -16.07 -1.36
CA LEU A 304 -0.88 -15.48 -0.39
C LEU A 304 -0.67 -13.96 -0.37
N SER A 305 -1.70 -13.14 -0.56
CA SER A 305 -1.54 -11.68 -0.50
C SER A 305 -2.27 -11.05 0.68
N ILE A 306 -1.65 -10.03 1.28
CA ILE A 306 -2.24 -9.16 2.29
C ILE A 306 -2.56 -7.82 1.63
N CYS A 307 -3.85 -7.56 1.42
CA CYS A 307 -4.35 -6.40 0.66
C CYS A 307 -5.42 -5.62 1.43
N ASN A 308 -5.55 -4.32 1.22
CA ASN A 308 -6.68 -3.56 1.80
C ASN A 308 -7.86 -3.41 0.82
N VAL A 309 -7.57 -3.35 -0.49
CA VAL A 309 -8.57 -3.15 -1.53
C VAL A 309 -9.06 -4.50 -2.07
N MET A 310 -10.36 -4.75 -1.90
CA MET A 310 -11.04 -5.94 -2.43
C MET A 310 -11.13 -5.89 -3.94
N GLY A 311 -10.86 -7.02 -4.60
CA GLY A 311 -10.89 -7.09 -6.05
C GLY A 311 -9.79 -6.23 -6.70
N SER A 312 -8.65 -6.07 -6.05
CA SER A 312 -7.46 -5.49 -6.66
C SER A 312 -6.76 -6.50 -7.59
N SER A 313 -5.83 -6.03 -8.43
CA SER A 313 -5.09 -6.88 -9.37
C SER A 313 -4.24 -7.92 -8.64
N ILE A 314 -3.59 -7.55 -7.54
CA ILE A 314 -2.85 -8.49 -6.69
C ILE A 314 -3.82 -9.51 -6.06
N SER A 315 -4.96 -9.08 -5.51
CA SER A 315 -5.89 -10.01 -4.86
C SER A 315 -6.46 -11.03 -5.84
N ARG A 316 -6.79 -10.63 -7.08
CA ARG A 316 -7.33 -11.54 -8.11
C ARG A 316 -6.31 -12.59 -8.58
N GLN A 317 -5.02 -12.28 -8.54
CA GLN A 317 -3.97 -13.17 -9.05
C GLN A 317 -3.38 -14.09 -7.99
N SER A 318 -3.76 -13.88 -6.73
CA SER A 318 -3.29 -14.65 -5.58
C SER A 318 -4.08 -15.94 -5.42
N ASP A 319 -3.44 -16.99 -4.88
CA ASP A 319 -4.12 -18.27 -4.58
C ASP A 319 -4.89 -18.20 -3.25
N GLY A 320 -4.53 -17.26 -2.37
CA GLY A 320 -5.31 -16.85 -1.21
C GLY A 320 -5.07 -15.39 -0.86
N VAL A 321 -6.02 -14.77 -0.15
CA VAL A 321 -5.95 -13.35 0.21
C VAL A 321 -6.40 -13.14 1.66
N MET A 322 -5.67 -12.31 2.40
CA MET A 322 -6.08 -11.75 3.68
C MET A 322 -6.36 -10.26 3.51
N TYR A 323 -7.63 -9.85 3.64
CA TYR A 323 -7.98 -8.45 3.54
C TYR A 323 -7.75 -7.70 4.85
N THR A 324 -7.04 -6.58 4.85
CA THR A 324 -6.75 -5.86 6.11
C THR A 324 -7.99 -5.22 6.74
N TYR A 325 -9.04 -4.96 5.96
CA TYR A 325 -10.29 -4.33 6.43
C TYR A 325 -10.09 -3.00 7.17
N ALA A 326 -9.05 -2.24 6.81
CA ALA A 326 -8.75 -0.94 7.42
C ALA A 326 -9.71 0.18 6.95
N GLY A 327 -10.56 -0.11 5.96
CA GLY A 327 -11.34 0.88 5.22
C GLY A 327 -10.47 1.69 4.25
N PRO A 328 -11.04 2.68 3.55
CA PRO A 328 -10.29 3.51 2.60
C PRO A 328 -9.21 4.30 3.33
N GLU A 329 -8.01 4.34 2.77
CA GLU A 329 -6.88 5.17 3.25
C GLU A 329 -6.54 6.17 2.14
N ILE A 330 -6.81 7.44 2.42
CA ILE A 330 -6.74 8.56 1.48
C ILE A 330 -5.40 9.29 1.58
N GLY A 331 -4.86 9.45 2.81
CA GLY A 331 -3.56 10.09 3.01
C GLY A 331 -2.46 9.33 2.28
N VAL A 332 -1.57 10.02 1.55
CA VAL A 332 -0.51 9.37 0.75
C VAL A 332 0.38 8.49 1.65
N ALA A 333 0.86 9.05 2.76
CA ALA A 333 1.65 8.31 3.74
C ALA A 333 0.78 7.27 4.45
N SER A 334 1.10 5.98 4.27
CA SER A 334 0.33 4.90 4.88
C SER A 334 0.45 4.89 6.42
N THR A 335 -0.67 4.63 7.10
CA THR A 335 -0.76 4.61 8.57
C THR A 335 -1.54 3.38 9.04
N LYS A 336 -2.86 3.39 8.94
CA LYS A 336 -3.72 2.26 9.34
C LYS A 336 -3.53 1.03 8.49
N ALA A 337 -3.15 1.16 7.21
CA ALA A 337 -2.83 -0.02 6.42
C ALA A 337 -1.56 -0.71 6.94
N PHE A 338 -0.55 0.02 7.44
CA PHE A 338 0.64 -0.59 8.04
C PHE A 338 0.30 -1.40 9.31
N THR A 339 -0.45 -0.82 10.24
CA THR A 339 -0.80 -1.51 11.50
C THR A 339 -1.73 -2.70 11.29
N THR A 340 -2.65 -2.61 10.34
CA THR A 340 -3.51 -3.75 9.96
C THR A 340 -2.75 -4.82 9.16
N GLN A 341 -1.77 -4.45 8.34
CA GLN A 341 -0.83 -5.42 7.71
C GLN A 341 -0.05 -6.19 8.78
N LEU A 342 0.46 -5.50 9.80
CA LEU A 342 1.12 -6.13 10.94
C LEU A 342 0.17 -7.08 11.70
N ALA A 343 -1.09 -6.69 11.91
CA ALA A 343 -2.07 -7.57 12.55
C ALA A 343 -2.34 -8.84 11.72
N CYS A 344 -2.50 -8.71 10.40
CA CYS A 344 -2.61 -9.86 9.49
C CYS A 344 -1.39 -10.79 9.54
N LEU A 345 -0.18 -10.24 9.51
CA LEU A 345 1.07 -11.00 9.57
C LEU A 345 1.22 -11.75 10.90
N MET A 346 0.80 -11.14 12.02
CA MET A 346 0.80 -11.81 13.31
C MET A 346 -0.20 -12.97 13.35
N LEU A 347 -1.44 -12.75 12.90
CA LEU A 347 -2.44 -13.80 12.80
C LEU A 347 -1.94 -14.97 11.94
N LEU A 348 -1.32 -14.66 10.79
CA LEU A 348 -0.73 -15.67 9.90
C LEU A 348 0.40 -16.46 10.59
N ALA A 349 1.29 -15.77 11.32
CA ALA A 349 2.37 -16.43 12.03
C ALA A 349 1.86 -17.37 13.13
N LEU A 350 0.82 -16.97 13.88
CA LEU A 350 0.18 -17.81 14.90
C LEU A 350 -0.53 -19.01 14.26
N ASP A 351 -1.25 -18.82 13.16
CA ASP A 351 -1.96 -19.89 12.46
C ASP A 351 -1.00 -20.95 11.90
N MET A 352 0.10 -20.50 11.29
CA MET A 352 1.17 -21.38 10.82
C MET A 352 1.88 -22.09 11.98
N ALA A 353 2.14 -21.40 13.10
CA ALA A 353 2.75 -22.00 14.29
C ALA A 353 1.86 -23.11 14.89
N ALA A 354 0.55 -22.86 14.97
CA ALA A 354 -0.45 -23.83 15.40
C ALA A 354 -0.47 -25.06 14.48
N ALA A 355 -0.55 -24.85 13.16
CA ALA A 355 -0.61 -25.94 12.18
C ALA A 355 0.64 -26.82 12.19
N ARG A 356 1.81 -26.23 12.49
CA ARG A 356 3.12 -26.88 12.56
C ARG A 356 3.49 -27.37 13.96
N LYS A 357 2.69 -27.05 14.98
CA LYS A 357 2.93 -27.41 16.40
C LYS A 357 4.29 -26.91 16.92
N THR A 358 4.68 -25.72 16.49
CA THR A 358 5.92 -25.06 16.97
C THR A 358 5.68 -24.21 18.22
N MET A 359 4.42 -23.92 18.51
CA MET A 359 3.91 -23.37 19.76
C MET A 359 2.79 -24.29 20.27
N ASP A 360 2.60 -24.33 21.59
CA ASP A 360 1.48 -25.06 22.17
C ASP A 360 0.18 -24.23 22.16
N ASP A 361 -0.94 -24.90 22.41
CA ASP A 361 -2.28 -24.31 22.35
C ASP A 361 -2.50 -23.23 23.44
N GLU A 362 -1.72 -23.22 24.53
CA GLU A 362 -1.82 -22.19 25.58
C GLU A 362 -1.02 -20.95 25.18
N GLU A 363 0.21 -21.13 24.68
CA GLU A 363 1.02 -20.03 24.14
C GLU A 363 0.29 -19.29 23.00
N ILE A 364 -0.40 -20.03 22.12
CA ILE A 364 -1.23 -19.42 21.06
C ILE A 364 -2.38 -18.63 21.69
N ALA A 365 -3.09 -19.20 22.66
CA ALA A 365 -4.22 -18.53 23.33
C ALA A 365 -3.79 -17.24 24.04
N GLU A 366 -2.63 -17.24 24.72
CA GLU A 366 -2.06 -16.05 25.36
C GLU A 366 -1.78 -14.92 24.34
N ASN A 367 -1.21 -15.27 23.18
CA ASN A 367 -0.94 -14.29 22.13
C ASN A 367 -2.23 -13.77 21.47
N VAL A 368 -3.23 -14.64 21.27
CA VAL A 368 -4.55 -14.24 20.77
C VAL A 368 -5.25 -13.30 21.75
N GLU A 369 -5.19 -13.58 23.05
CA GLU A 369 -5.76 -12.69 24.08
C GLU A 369 -5.05 -11.32 24.10
N ALA A 370 -3.73 -11.30 23.93
CA ALA A 370 -2.96 -10.07 23.85
C ALA A 370 -3.31 -9.26 22.58
N LEU A 371 -3.52 -9.91 21.43
CA LEU A 371 -4.01 -9.27 20.21
C LEU A 371 -5.39 -8.64 20.39
N LEU A 372 -6.31 -9.32 21.08
CA LEU A 372 -7.66 -8.80 21.35
C LEU A 372 -7.65 -7.54 22.24
N LYS A 373 -6.61 -7.37 23.07
CA LYS A 373 -6.40 -6.17 23.91
C LYS A 373 -5.75 -5.03 23.14
N LEU A 374 -5.20 -5.28 21.96
CA LEU A 374 -4.41 -4.32 21.20
C LEU A 374 -5.18 -3.03 20.85
N PRO A 375 -6.45 -3.04 20.40
CA PRO A 375 -7.18 -1.79 20.12
C PRO A 375 -7.16 -0.80 21.28
N ALA A 376 -7.38 -1.27 22.52
CA ALA A 376 -7.34 -0.43 23.71
C ALA A 376 -5.94 0.15 23.99
N LEU A 377 -4.87 -0.61 23.69
CA LEU A 377 -3.49 -0.12 23.82
C LEU A 377 -3.14 0.92 22.75
N LEU A 378 -3.68 0.78 21.54
CA LEU A 378 -3.55 1.79 20.49
C LEU A 378 -4.27 3.08 20.88
N GLU A 379 -5.47 3.00 21.45
CA GLU A 379 -6.19 4.16 22.00
C GLU A 379 -5.36 4.90 23.05
N LYS A 380 -4.74 4.17 23.98
CA LYS A 380 -3.84 4.76 24.98
C LYS A 380 -2.63 5.43 24.37
N SER A 381 -2.10 4.89 23.27
CA SER A 381 -0.98 5.49 22.55
C SER A 381 -1.37 6.80 21.84
N LEU A 382 -2.61 6.90 21.35
CA LEU A 382 -3.14 8.12 20.75
C LEU A 382 -3.26 9.28 21.77
N ILE A 383 -3.44 8.98 23.07
CA ILE A 383 -3.45 9.99 24.15
C ILE A 383 -2.11 10.76 24.23
N LEU A 384 -1.02 10.19 23.69
CA LEU A 384 0.30 10.84 23.66
C LEU A 384 0.39 12.00 22.65
N ALA A 385 -0.62 12.21 21.80
CA ALA A 385 -0.61 13.21 20.75
C ALA A 385 -0.19 14.63 21.21
N PRO A 386 -0.71 15.21 22.32
CA PRO A 386 -0.29 16.54 22.77
C PRO A 386 1.19 16.60 23.17
N ARG A 387 1.73 15.51 23.73
CA ARG A 387 3.16 15.43 24.08
C ARG A 387 4.04 15.37 22.84
N LEU A 388 3.61 14.63 21.82
CA LEU A 388 4.33 14.52 20.55
C LEU A 388 4.28 15.80 19.74
N GLU A 389 3.18 16.54 19.82
CA GLU A 389 3.08 17.89 19.27
C GLU A 389 4.12 18.84 19.90
N GLN A 390 4.31 18.78 21.22
CA GLN A 390 5.33 19.60 21.90
C GLN A 390 6.76 19.22 21.49
N ILE A 391 7.05 17.92 21.36
CA ILE A 391 8.35 17.44 20.90
C ILE A 391 8.57 17.89 19.45
N ALA A 392 7.61 17.66 18.55
CA ALA A 392 7.68 18.10 17.17
C ALA A 392 7.95 19.60 17.05
N ARG A 393 7.25 20.43 17.84
CA ARG A 393 7.48 21.88 17.88
C ARG A 393 8.91 22.24 18.23
N THR A 394 9.54 21.49 19.12
CA THR A 394 10.92 21.75 19.57
C THR A 394 11.93 21.40 18.47
N TYR A 395 11.72 20.31 17.75
CA TYR A 395 12.74 19.74 16.86
C TYR A 395 12.48 19.93 15.35
N HIS A 396 11.34 20.51 14.92
CA HIS A 396 11.00 20.66 13.48
C HIS A 396 12.00 21.48 12.64
N HIS A 397 12.86 22.28 13.28
CA HIS A 397 13.92 23.03 12.61
C HIS A 397 15.13 22.18 12.22
N ALA A 398 15.26 20.96 12.76
CA ALA A 398 16.36 20.08 12.38
C ALA A 398 16.30 19.70 10.90
N SER A 399 17.49 19.51 10.32
CA SER A 399 17.65 19.10 8.92
C SER A 399 17.65 17.58 8.78
N ASP A 400 18.17 16.90 9.79
CA ASP A 400 18.38 15.45 9.80
C ASP A 400 17.84 14.84 11.09
N TYR A 401 17.32 13.62 11.00
CA TYR A 401 16.88 12.79 12.13
C TYR A 401 17.46 11.38 12.01
N LEU A 402 17.83 10.79 13.14
CA LEU A 402 18.22 9.39 13.21
C LEU A 402 17.23 8.59 14.05
N PHE A 403 16.71 7.48 13.53
CA PHE A 403 15.82 6.56 14.23
C PHE A 403 16.56 5.26 14.52
N LEU A 404 16.60 4.84 15.79
CA LEU A 404 17.39 3.70 16.24
C LEU A 404 16.54 2.73 17.03
N ALA A 405 16.64 1.45 16.68
CA ALA A 405 16.04 0.35 17.42
C ALA A 405 16.79 -0.97 17.16
N ARG A 406 16.42 -2.05 17.85
CA ARG A 406 16.98 -3.39 17.68
C ARG A 406 15.87 -4.44 17.53
N GLY A 407 16.23 -5.59 16.96
CA GLY A 407 15.36 -6.75 16.83
C GLY A 407 14.04 -6.40 16.12
N LEU A 408 12.93 -6.84 16.72
CA LEU A 408 11.55 -6.63 16.23
C LEU A 408 11.20 -5.15 15.98
N ASN A 409 11.86 -4.21 16.66
CA ASN A 409 11.56 -2.78 16.55
C ASN A 409 12.46 -2.05 15.56
N TYR A 410 13.51 -2.67 15.02
CA TYR A 410 14.32 -2.07 13.94
C TYR A 410 13.47 -1.66 12.72
N PRO A 411 12.57 -2.51 12.20
CA PRO A 411 11.68 -2.10 11.11
C PRO A 411 10.74 -0.95 11.48
N ILE A 412 10.41 -0.79 12.76
CA ILE A 412 9.60 0.35 13.24
C ILE A 412 10.39 1.65 13.24
N ALA A 413 11.70 1.59 13.51
CA ALA A 413 12.58 2.74 13.32
C ALA A 413 12.68 3.15 11.84
N LEU A 414 12.78 2.18 10.92
CA LEU A 414 12.72 2.44 9.48
C LEU A 414 11.40 3.10 9.07
N GLU A 415 10.28 2.59 9.58
CA GLU A 415 8.94 3.15 9.28
C GLU A 415 8.78 4.56 9.82
N GLY A 416 9.19 4.83 11.07
CA GLY A 416 9.16 6.18 11.65
C GLY A 416 10.00 7.17 10.84
N ALA A 417 11.20 6.76 10.41
CA ALA A 417 12.05 7.57 9.54
C ALA A 417 11.40 7.82 8.18
N LEU A 418 10.80 6.80 7.56
CA LEU A 418 10.10 6.95 6.29
C LEU A 418 8.93 7.92 6.39
N LYS A 419 8.07 7.80 7.41
CA LYS A 419 6.97 8.74 7.65
C LYS A 419 7.49 10.16 7.78
N LEU A 420 8.49 10.39 8.64
CA LEU A 420 9.03 11.74 8.82
C LEU A 420 9.57 12.31 7.50
N LYS A 421 10.30 11.49 6.73
CA LYS A 421 10.86 11.88 5.42
C LYS A 421 9.78 12.23 4.40
N GLU A 422 8.75 11.39 4.27
CA GLU A 422 7.68 11.55 3.28
C GLU A 422 6.92 12.86 3.45
N ILE A 423 6.51 13.19 4.68
CA ILE A 423 5.58 14.30 4.90
C ILE A 423 6.23 15.58 5.40
N SER A 424 7.40 15.53 6.05
CA SER A 424 8.09 16.74 6.55
C SER A 424 9.27 17.19 5.69
N TYR A 425 9.74 16.31 4.78
CA TYR A 425 10.95 16.49 3.96
C TYR A 425 12.26 16.64 4.74
N ILE A 426 12.23 16.36 6.05
CA ILE A 426 13.44 16.22 6.86
C ILE A 426 14.16 14.94 6.45
N HIS A 427 15.48 14.99 6.34
CA HIS A 427 16.26 13.82 6.03
C HIS A 427 16.31 12.88 7.24
N ALA A 428 15.41 11.91 7.25
CA ALA A 428 15.29 10.95 8.34
C ALA A 428 15.77 9.56 7.92
N GLU A 429 16.59 8.92 8.76
CA GLU A 429 17.15 7.61 8.48
C GLU A 429 16.96 6.65 9.65
N GLY A 430 16.55 5.42 9.36
CA GLY A 430 16.38 4.36 10.35
C GLY A 430 17.54 3.38 10.31
N TYR A 431 18.16 3.10 11.46
CA TYR A 431 19.29 2.19 11.58
C TYR A 431 19.09 1.15 12.69
N PRO A 432 19.64 -0.07 12.51
CA PRO A 432 19.83 -0.97 13.64
C PRO A 432 20.80 -0.31 14.63
N ALA A 433 20.41 -0.14 15.89
CA ALA A 433 21.22 0.59 16.86
C ALA A 433 22.64 0.00 17.05
N GLY A 434 22.81 -1.30 16.78
CA GLY A 434 24.13 -1.95 16.79
C GLY A 434 25.08 -1.51 15.69
N GLU A 435 24.55 -1.10 14.53
CA GLU A 435 25.36 -0.70 13.37
C GLU A 435 25.86 0.74 13.48
N MET A 436 25.37 1.51 14.45
CA MET A 436 25.69 2.92 14.59
C MET A 436 27.21 3.19 14.57
N LYS A 437 28.00 2.36 15.27
CA LYS A 437 29.48 2.50 15.33
C LYS A 437 30.21 2.25 14.02
N HIS A 438 29.55 1.64 13.04
CA HIS A 438 30.17 1.20 11.80
C HIS A 438 30.13 2.27 10.69
N GLY A 439 29.95 3.54 11.07
CA GLY A 439 29.93 4.69 10.17
C GLY A 439 28.92 5.77 10.57
N PRO A 440 27.62 5.44 10.71
CA PRO A 440 26.55 6.42 10.91
C PRO A 440 26.71 7.34 12.13
N ILE A 441 27.42 6.89 13.17
CA ILE A 441 27.71 7.68 14.36
C ILE A 441 28.45 8.99 14.07
N ALA A 442 29.12 9.10 12.92
CA ALA A 442 29.82 10.32 12.50
C ALA A 442 28.88 11.49 12.15
N LEU A 443 27.58 11.22 11.95
CA LEU A 443 26.57 12.23 11.68
C LEU A 443 26.02 12.90 12.95
N ILE A 444 26.28 12.32 14.12
CA ILE A 444 25.69 12.79 15.38
C ILE A 444 26.43 14.04 15.86
N ASP A 445 25.67 15.11 16.08
CA ASP A 445 26.09 16.36 16.68
C ASP A 445 25.02 16.92 17.65
N GLU A 446 25.27 18.09 18.23
CA GLU A 446 24.39 18.75 19.19
C GLU A 446 23.04 19.22 18.63
N ASN A 447 22.86 19.19 17.31
CA ASN A 447 21.66 19.63 16.60
C ASN A 447 20.81 18.45 16.12
N MET A 448 21.39 17.25 15.97
CA MET A 448 20.72 16.08 15.42
C MET A 448 19.78 15.42 16.45
N PRO A 449 18.45 15.37 16.20
CA PRO A 449 17.53 14.58 16.99
C PRO A 449 17.71 13.09 16.70
N VAL A 450 17.85 12.31 17.77
CA VAL A 450 18.01 10.86 17.71
C VAL A 450 16.83 10.20 18.44
N VAL A 451 15.91 9.65 17.66
CA VAL A 451 14.75 8.90 18.13
C VAL A 451 15.16 7.48 18.46
N ILE A 452 14.97 7.04 19.70
CA ILE A 452 15.36 5.69 20.15
C ILE A 452 14.12 4.93 20.66
N LEU A 453 13.91 3.73 20.13
CA LEU A 453 12.90 2.80 20.62
C LEU A 453 13.57 1.81 21.59
N ALA A 454 13.19 1.89 22.87
CA ALA A 454 13.75 1.10 23.95
C ALA A 454 12.64 0.37 24.72
N PRO A 455 11.94 -0.59 24.10
CA PRO A 455 10.95 -1.39 24.79
C PRO A 455 11.56 -2.28 25.87
N HIS A 456 10.72 -2.79 26.77
CA HIS A 456 11.17 -3.74 27.79
C HIS A 456 11.32 -5.15 27.18
N ASP A 457 12.42 -5.35 26.45
CA ASP A 457 12.77 -6.60 25.77
C ASP A 457 14.20 -7.07 26.10
N HIS A 458 14.57 -8.23 25.57
CA HIS A 458 15.91 -8.79 25.75
C HIS A 458 17.05 -7.97 25.11
N HIS A 459 16.76 -6.94 24.32
CA HIS A 459 17.74 -6.01 23.76
C HIS A 459 17.89 -4.71 24.57
N TYR A 460 17.06 -4.47 25.59
CA TYR A 460 17.01 -3.22 26.34
C TYR A 460 18.39 -2.70 26.79
N GLU A 461 19.19 -3.52 27.49
CA GLU A 461 20.53 -3.12 27.96
C GLU A 461 21.47 -2.76 26.80
N LYS A 462 21.32 -3.41 25.63
CA LYS A 462 22.12 -3.08 24.44
C LYS A 462 21.67 -1.75 23.83
N VAL A 463 20.37 -1.47 23.82
CA VAL A 463 19.83 -0.18 23.36
C VAL A 463 20.30 0.95 24.29
N VAL A 464 20.27 0.77 25.62
CA VAL A 464 20.79 1.75 26.58
C VAL A 464 22.30 1.96 26.40
N SER A 465 23.08 0.93 26.08
CA SER A 465 24.50 1.10 25.74
C SER A 465 24.67 1.96 24.47
N ASN A 466 23.84 1.77 23.45
CA ASN A 466 23.89 2.61 22.24
C ASN A 466 23.46 4.05 22.52
N LEU A 467 22.48 4.26 23.40
CA LEU A 467 22.07 5.59 23.87
C LEU A 467 23.25 6.39 24.45
N GLN A 468 24.08 5.75 25.29
CA GLN A 468 25.26 6.39 25.87
C GLN A 468 26.25 6.87 24.81
N GLU A 469 26.36 6.15 23.69
CA GLU A 469 27.27 6.50 22.59
C GLU A 469 26.76 7.72 21.80
N VAL A 470 25.44 7.88 21.69
CA VAL A 470 24.79 9.07 21.13
C VAL A 470 25.04 10.27 22.03
N VAL A 471 24.79 10.13 23.33
CA VAL A 471 24.98 11.20 24.32
C VAL A 471 26.45 11.64 24.40
N ALA A 472 27.39 10.71 24.25
CA ALA A 472 28.83 11.03 24.22
C ALA A 472 29.25 11.89 23.01
N ARG A 473 28.34 12.17 22.07
CA ARG A 473 28.51 13.00 20.88
C ARG A 473 27.46 14.11 20.80
N ASP A 474 26.90 14.46 21.96
CA ASP A 474 25.95 15.56 22.13
C ASP A 474 24.60 15.41 21.40
N GLY A 475 24.29 14.23 20.86
CA GLY A 475 23.03 13.96 20.16
C GLY A 475 21.79 14.20 21.01
N ARG A 476 20.73 14.77 20.41
CA ARG A 476 19.48 15.11 21.09
C ARG A 476 18.53 13.92 21.16
N VAL A 477 18.66 13.14 22.22
CA VAL A 477 17.90 11.91 22.43
C VAL A 477 16.40 12.15 22.72
N ILE A 478 15.54 11.51 21.91
CA ILE A 478 14.09 11.38 22.12
C ILE A 478 13.79 9.89 22.32
N ALA A 479 13.55 9.46 23.55
CA ALA A 479 13.39 8.05 23.89
C ALA A 479 11.92 7.64 24.04
N PHE A 480 11.54 6.55 23.36
CA PHE A 480 10.25 5.88 23.47
C PHE A 480 10.42 4.57 24.25
N THR A 481 9.73 4.40 25.37
CA THR A 481 9.97 3.26 26.27
C THR A 481 8.80 2.98 27.21
N ALA A 482 8.60 1.73 27.62
CA ALA A 482 7.80 1.39 28.81
C ALA A 482 8.64 1.28 30.10
N SER A 483 9.97 1.24 29.98
CA SER A 483 10.86 1.00 31.12
C SER A 483 10.76 2.11 32.17
N THR A 484 10.81 1.76 33.44
CA THR A 484 10.91 2.71 34.57
C THR A 484 12.37 3.00 34.96
N ASP A 485 13.34 2.47 34.22
CA ASP A 485 14.77 2.71 34.45
C ASP A 485 15.10 4.20 34.35
N LYS A 486 15.68 4.73 35.44
CA LYS A 486 16.10 6.12 35.54
C LYS A 486 17.28 6.43 34.63
N ARG A 487 18.17 5.46 34.34
CA ARG A 487 19.33 5.67 33.46
C ARG A 487 18.93 6.20 32.10
N LEU A 488 17.90 5.61 31.50
CA LEU A 488 17.39 6.03 30.20
C LEU A 488 16.79 7.44 30.28
N ALA A 489 16.04 7.74 31.34
CA ALA A 489 15.46 9.07 31.54
C ALA A 489 16.54 10.15 31.73
N ASP A 490 17.58 9.86 32.52
CA ASP A 490 18.68 10.78 32.81
C ASP A 490 19.55 11.07 31.57
N LEU A 491 19.63 10.12 30.64
CA LEU A 491 20.37 10.24 29.38
C LEU A 491 19.54 10.86 28.24
N SER A 492 18.23 11.01 28.41
CA SER A 492 17.32 11.46 27.36
C SER A 492 16.92 12.92 27.52
N HIS A 493 16.84 13.65 26.42
CA HIS A 493 16.30 15.02 26.43
C HIS A 493 14.77 15.00 26.52
N GLU A 494 14.16 14.05 25.80
CA GLU A 494 12.72 13.80 25.87
C GLU A 494 12.46 12.32 26.14
N VAL A 495 11.48 12.03 26.99
CA VAL A 495 10.99 10.68 27.23
C VAL A 495 9.50 10.63 26.92
N VAL A 496 9.11 9.62 26.14
CA VAL A 496 7.72 9.26 25.82
C VAL A 496 7.45 7.88 26.40
N LYS A 497 6.57 7.82 27.40
CA LYS A 497 6.16 6.57 28.03
C LYS A 497 5.07 5.88 27.23
N ILE A 498 5.29 4.61 26.88
CA ILE A 498 4.37 3.77 26.12
C ILE A 498 3.93 2.60 27.00
N GLU A 499 2.66 2.21 26.95
CA GLU A 499 2.18 0.98 27.57
C GLU A 499 2.40 -0.20 26.60
N GLU A 500 2.98 -1.29 27.09
CA GLU A 500 3.41 -2.41 26.24
C GLU A 500 2.44 -3.60 26.29
N PRO A 501 2.07 -4.19 25.14
CA PRO A 501 1.31 -5.45 25.06
C PRO A 501 2.18 -6.69 25.35
N GLY A 502 3.50 -6.54 25.38
CA GLY A 502 4.48 -7.62 25.43
C GLY A 502 5.40 -7.62 24.21
N GLU A 503 6.60 -8.21 24.36
CA GLU A 503 7.72 -8.09 23.42
C GLU A 503 7.32 -8.32 21.94
N ILE A 504 6.54 -9.38 21.69
CA ILE A 504 6.18 -9.82 20.34
C ILE A 504 5.23 -8.84 19.64
N LEU A 505 4.41 -8.11 20.40
CA LEU A 505 3.40 -7.18 19.90
C LEU A 505 3.82 -5.70 19.99
N ASN A 506 4.95 -5.40 20.63
CA ASN A 506 5.49 -4.03 20.72
C ASN A 506 5.52 -3.27 19.39
N PRO A 507 5.89 -3.88 18.23
CA PRO A 507 5.91 -3.17 16.96
C PRO A 507 4.58 -2.50 16.57
N LEU A 508 3.44 -3.12 16.92
CA LEU A 508 2.09 -2.61 16.62
C LEU A 508 1.76 -1.34 17.41
N VAL A 509 2.32 -1.17 18.61
CA VAL A 509 2.05 -0.04 19.49
C VAL A 509 3.07 1.08 19.29
N TYR A 510 4.34 0.73 19.11
CA TYR A 510 5.44 1.70 18.99
C TYR A 510 5.38 2.54 17.72
N VAL A 511 4.71 2.07 16.65
CA VAL A 511 4.59 2.85 15.41
C VAL A 511 3.64 4.06 15.55
N ILE A 512 2.60 3.96 16.38
CA ILE A 512 1.58 5.02 16.57
C ILE A 512 2.21 6.36 16.98
N PRO A 513 3.05 6.43 18.03
CA PRO A 513 3.65 7.69 18.42
C PRO A 513 4.68 8.21 17.39
N LEU A 514 5.28 7.35 16.56
CA LEU A 514 6.18 7.81 15.50
C LEU A 514 5.40 8.45 14.34
N GLN A 515 4.25 7.90 13.98
CA GLN A 515 3.34 8.51 13.01
C GLN A 515 2.85 9.89 13.48
N LEU A 516 2.48 10.00 14.76
CA LEU A 516 2.09 11.28 15.36
C LEU A 516 3.25 12.29 15.39
N LEU A 517 4.47 11.86 15.75
CA LEU A 517 5.65 12.71 15.71
C LEU A 517 5.92 13.23 14.29
N ALA A 518 5.85 12.36 13.28
CA ALA A 518 6.01 12.74 11.88
C ALA A 518 4.92 13.74 11.44
N TYR A 519 3.66 13.44 11.77
CA TYR A 519 2.51 14.29 11.47
C TYR A 519 2.68 15.71 12.02
N TYR A 520 2.93 15.83 13.33
CA TYR A 520 3.07 17.15 13.94
C TYR A 520 4.31 17.89 13.43
N THR A 521 5.40 17.18 13.14
CA THR A 521 6.60 17.80 12.57
C THR A 521 6.32 18.39 11.19
N ALA A 522 5.60 17.68 10.32
CA ALA A 522 5.15 18.18 9.03
C ALA A 522 4.21 19.41 9.17
N VAL A 523 3.27 19.37 10.12
CA VAL A 523 2.40 20.51 10.42
C VAL A 523 3.21 21.76 10.81
N PHE A 524 4.23 21.62 11.67
CA PHE A 524 5.09 22.76 12.04
C PHE A 524 6.02 23.21 10.91
N LYS A 525 6.44 22.29 10.03
CA LYS A 525 7.16 22.64 8.78
C LYS A 525 6.28 23.37 7.77
N GLY A 526 4.96 23.26 7.88
CA GLY A 526 4.01 23.86 6.93
C GLY A 526 3.96 23.12 5.59
N THR A 527 4.28 21.82 5.57
CA THR A 527 4.19 20.98 4.38
C THR A 527 2.77 20.42 4.19
N ASP A 528 2.44 19.98 2.98
CA ASP A 528 1.19 19.26 2.72
C ASP A 528 1.31 17.82 3.24
N VAL A 529 0.53 17.52 4.29
CA VAL A 529 0.55 16.23 4.99
C VAL A 529 -0.22 15.16 4.21
N ASP A 530 -1.32 15.53 3.55
CA ASP A 530 -2.18 14.57 2.85
C ASP A 530 -1.64 14.28 1.44
N GLN A 531 -1.02 15.27 0.79
CA GLN A 531 -0.50 15.21 -0.58
C GLN A 531 0.96 15.73 -0.65
N PRO A 532 1.93 15.01 -0.06
CA PRO A 532 3.34 15.38 -0.13
C PRO A 532 3.84 15.44 -1.58
N ARG A 533 4.73 16.39 -1.84
CA ARG A 533 5.28 16.63 -3.19
C ARG A 533 5.96 15.38 -3.74
N ASN A 534 5.82 15.16 -5.04
CA ASN A 534 6.44 14.05 -5.79
C ASN A 534 5.99 12.64 -5.38
N LEU A 535 4.96 12.50 -4.53
CA LEU A 535 4.47 11.20 -4.04
C LEU A 535 3.01 10.97 -4.42
N ALA A 536 2.67 9.73 -4.76
CA ALA A 536 1.32 9.25 -5.05
C ALA A 536 0.91 8.24 -4.00
N LYS A 537 -0.40 8.09 -3.80
CA LYS A 537 -0.91 7.07 -2.90
C LYS A 537 -0.55 5.64 -3.34
N SER A 538 -0.56 5.39 -4.65
CA SER A 538 -0.18 4.10 -5.24
C SER A 538 0.68 4.34 -6.48
N VAL A 539 1.79 3.62 -6.56
CA VAL A 539 2.65 3.60 -7.75
C VAL A 539 2.16 2.47 -8.66
N THR A 540 1.33 2.84 -9.64
CA THR A 540 0.65 1.90 -10.58
C THR A 540 1.34 1.77 -11.92
N VAL A 541 2.49 2.44 -12.09
CA VAL A 541 3.32 2.44 -13.29
C VAL A 541 4.77 2.26 -12.85
N GLU A 542 5.58 1.69 -13.74
CA GLU A 542 7.03 1.58 -13.56
C GLU A 542 7.75 2.89 -13.89
#